data_AF-A0A7L5YNQ2-F1
#
_entry.id   AF-A0A7L5YNQ2-F1
#
_cell.length_a   1.000
_cell.length_b   1.000
_cell.length_c   1.000
_cell.angle_alpha   90.00
_cell.angle_beta   90.00
_cell.angle_gamma   90.00
#
_symmetry.space_group_name_H-M   'P 1'
#
loop_
_entity.id
_entity.type
_entity.pdbx_description
1 polymer ?
#
loop_
_entity_poly.entity_id
_entity_poly.type
_entity_poly.pdbx_seq_one_letter_code
_entity_poly.pdbx_strand_id
1 'polypeptide(L)' 'MRNVAEASSGPAWSSDGTTLAFTSRERNGSALHTFDVARNTARRCTGLR' A
#
# COMPACT_ATOMS: atom_id res chain seq x y z
N MET A 1 4.09 16.75 12.71
CA MET A 1 3.92 15.88 11.53
C MET A 1 2.50 15.34 11.59
N ARG A 2 1.57 15.94 10.85
CA ARG A 2 0.17 15.49 10.83
C ARG A 2 0.10 14.29 9.89
N ASN A 3 -0.15 13.13 10.48
CA ASN A 3 -0.44 11.89 9.77
C ASN A 3 -1.85 12.06 9.18
N VAL A 4 -1.91 12.70 8.01
CA VAL A 4 -3.13 12.70 7.25
C VAL A 4 -3.12 11.38 6.50
N ALA A 5 -3.88 10.43 7.02
CA ALA A 5 -4.52 9.41 6.21
C ALA A 5 -5.40 10.15 5.19
N GLU A 6 -4.77 10.82 4.22
CA GLU A 6 -5.41 11.32 3.01
C GLU A 6 -5.85 10.05 2.29
N ALA A 7 -7.10 9.68 2.54
CA ALA A 7 -7.86 8.80 1.68
C ALA A 7 -7.91 9.44 0.29
N SER A 8 -6.88 9.26 -0.51
CA SER A 8 -6.77 9.85 -1.84
C SER A 8 -5.99 8.91 -2.74
N SER A 9 -6.56 7.73 -3.03
CA SER A 9 -6.34 6.81 -4.16
C SER A 9 -4.91 6.57 -4.70
N GLY A 10 -3.88 6.99 -3.98
CA GLY A 10 -2.49 7.08 -4.39
C GLY A 10 -1.60 6.37 -3.38
N PRO A 11 -0.32 6.18 -3.73
CA PRO A 11 0.60 5.43 -2.89
C PRO A 11 0.79 6.10 -1.52
N ALA A 12 0.72 5.32 -0.43
CA ALA A 12 0.91 5.77 0.93
C ALA A 12 2.18 5.14 1.54
N TRP A 13 3.07 5.96 2.08
CA TRP A 13 4.28 5.51 2.76
C TRP A 13 4.04 5.37 4.28
N SER A 14 4.56 4.29 4.86
CA SER A 14 4.75 4.16 6.31
C SER A 14 5.66 5.29 6.84
N SER A 15 5.42 5.72 8.08
CA SER A 15 6.15 6.85 8.67
C SER A 15 7.65 6.58 8.87
N ASP A 16 8.03 5.31 9.03
CA ASP A 16 9.41 4.84 9.09
C ASP A 16 10.04 4.60 7.70
N GLY A 17 9.27 4.75 6.61
CA GLY A 17 9.76 4.65 5.23
C GLY A 17 10.04 3.24 4.73
N THR A 18 9.75 2.18 5.49
CA THR A 18 10.06 0.80 5.07
C THR A 18 8.99 0.18 4.19
N THR A 19 7.76 0.67 4.27
CA THR A 19 6.59 0.09 3.61
C THR A 19 5.85 1.12 2.75
N LEU A 20 5.45 0.71 1.55
CA LEU A 20 4.63 1.46 0.60
C LEU A 20 3.32 0.71 0.30
N ALA A 21 2.18 1.30 0.63
CA ALA A 21 0.86 0.79 0.22
C ALA A 21 0.43 1.40 -1.11
N PHE A 22 -0.08 0.60 -2.04
CA PHE A 22 -0.56 1.06 -3.34
C PHE A 22 -1.69 0.18 -3.89
N THR A 23 -2.55 0.77 -4.72
CA THR A 23 -3.56 0.02 -5.46
C THR A 23 -3.02 -0.38 -6.83
N SER A 24 -3.12 -1.66 -7.16
CA SER A 24 -2.76 -2.20 -8.48
C SER A 24 -4.02 -2.62 -9.24
N ARG A 25 -4.07 -2.34 -10.54
CA ARG A 25 -5.13 -2.83 -11.42
C ARG A 25 -4.78 -4.24 -11.88
N GLU A 26 -5.51 -5.22 -11.36
CA GLU A 26 -5.39 -6.63 -11.73
C GLU A 26 -6.46 -7.02 -12.77
N ARG A 27 -6.34 -8.23 -13.34
CA ARG A 27 -7.28 -8.76 -14.33
C ARG A 27 -8.73 -8.82 -13.81
N ASN A 28 -8.92 -8.99 -12.51
CA ASN A 28 -10.24 -9.15 -11.88
C ASN A 28 -10.69 -7.92 -11.05
N GLY A 29 -10.07 -6.75 -11.24
CA GLY A 29 -10.38 -5.54 -10.49
C GLY A 29 -9.15 -4.90 -9.87
N SER A 30 -9.35 -3.97 -8.95
CA SER A 30 -8.23 -3.33 -8.23
C SER A 30 -7.95 -4.04 -6.91
N ALA A 31 -6.68 -4.20 -6.56
CA ALA A 31 -6.27 -4.77 -5.27
C ALA A 31 -5.28 -3.86 -4.55
N LEU A 32 -5.32 -3.90 -3.22
CA LEU A 32 -4.34 -3.24 -2.37
C LEU A 32 -3.12 -4.14 -2.20
N HIS A 33 -1.94 -3.54 -2.36
CA HIS A 33 -0.66 -4.16 -2.11
C HIS A 33 0.16 -3.33 -1.15
N THR A 34 1.04 -3.99 -0.41
CA THR A 34 2.12 -3.37 0.36
C THR A 34 3.46 -3.85 -0.17
N PHE A 35 4.38 -2.92 -0.39
CA PHE A 35 5.75 -3.19 -0.77
C PHE A 35 6.68 -2.91 0.41
N ASP A 36 7.43 -3.91 0.84
CA ASP A 36 8.51 -3.79 1.82
C ASP A 36 9.81 -3.47 1.07
N VAL A 37 10.35 -2.27 1.31
CA VAL A 37 11.57 -1.76 0.65
C VAL A 37 12.80 -2.53 1.10
N ALA A 38 12.91 -2.85 2.38
CA ALA A 38 14.07 -3.52 2.94
C ALA A 38 14.22 -4.96 2.40
N ARG A 39 13.09 -5.62 2.16
CA ARG A 39 13.03 -6.99 1.65
C ARG A 39 12.87 -7.07 0.13
N ASN A 40 12.59 -5.95 -0.53
CA ASN A 40 12.25 -5.89 -1.95
C ASN A 40 11.08 -6.83 -2.31
N THR A 41 10.02 -6.82 -1.50
CA THR A 41 8.88 -7.75 -1.69
C THR A 41 7.54 -7.03 -1.68
N ALA A 42 6.65 -7.42 -2.60
CA ALA A 42 5.26 -6.97 -2.65
C ALA A 42 4.33 -8.07 -2.09
N ARG A 43 3.34 -7.67 -1.29
CA ARG A 43 2.33 -8.57 -0.73
C ARG A 43 0.94 -7.99 -0.98
N ARG A 44 0.00 -8.85 -1.38
CA ARG A 44 -1.40 -8.46 -1.57
C ARG A 44 -2.10 -8.41 -0.22
N CYS A 45 -2.69 -7.27 0.10
CA CYS A 45 -3.49 -7.06 1.31
C CYS A 45 -4.97 -7.27 0.96
N THR A 46 -5.32 -8.45 0.46
CA THR A 46 -6.74 -8.81 0.30
C THR A 46 -7.30 -9.25 1.64
N GLY A 47 -8.05 -8.38 2.31
CA GLY A 47 -8.86 -8.75 3.47
C GLY A 47 -9.06 -7.63 4.48
N LEU A 48 -10.01 -6.73 4.21
CA LEU A 48 -10.85 -6.22 5.30
C LEU A 48 -11.88 -7.33 5.53
N ARG A 49 -11.69 -8.11 6.59
CA ARG A 49 -12.76 -8.95 7.16
C ARG A 49 -13.58 -8.11 8.10
#